data_AF-A0A969JPX7-F1
#
_entry.id   AF-A0A969JPX7-F1
#
_cell.length_a   1.000
_cell.length_b   1.000
_cell.length_c   1.000
_cell.angle_alpha   90.00
_cell.angle_beta   90.00
_cell.angle_gamma   90.00
#
_symmetry.space_group_name_H-M   'P 1'
#
loop_
_entity.id
_entity.type
_entity.pdbx_description
1 polymer ?
#
loop_
_entity_poly.entity_id
_entity_poly.type
_entity_poly.pdbx_seq_one_letter_code
_entity_poly.pdbx_strand_id
1 'polypeptide(L)'
;MSNQQETMFQEAVKAAREGDKVRARDLLTRLLRVTKNNPEYWLWMSGVVETRQEQLFCLQNLLQLDPKNEIARRGMIMMGETPAENVVPVPPHRPKNGNLIS
;
A
#
# COMPACT_ATOMS: atom_id res chain seq x y z
N MET A 1 -8.81 -13.19 17.16
CA MET A 1 -8.15 -13.36 15.84
C MET A 1 -7.18 -12.23 15.49
N SER A 2 -6.92 -11.25 16.37
CA SER A 2 -6.04 -10.11 16.11
C SER A 2 -4.54 -10.44 16.12
N ASN A 3 -4.13 -11.47 16.86
CA ASN A 3 -2.73 -11.79 17.10
C ASN A 3 -1.98 -12.25 15.83
N GLN A 4 -2.65 -12.98 14.93
CA GLN A 4 -2.01 -13.48 13.71
C GLN A 4 -1.74 -12.37 12.70
N GLN A 5 -2.62 -11.38 12.60
CA GLN A 5 -2.41 -10.22 11.73
C GLN A 5 -1.26 -9.36 12.24
N GLU A 6 -1.15 -9.20 13.56
CA GLU A 6 -0.05 -8.48 14.19
C GLU A 6 1.30 -9.17 13.94
N THR A 7 1.39 -10.50 14.13
CA THR A 7 2.61 -11.25 13.80
C THR A 7 2.99 -11.13 12.33
N MET A 8 2.02 -11.29 11.42
CA MET A 8 2.24 -11.14 9.98
C MET A 8 2.67 -9.72 9.62
N PHE A 9 2.14 -8.70 10.29
CA PHE A 9 2.54 -7.32 10.09
C PHE A 9 3.98 -7.08 10.57
N GLN A 10 4.35 -7.57 11.74
CA GLN A 10 5.72 -7.48 12.23
C GLN A 10 6.72 -8.16 11.28
N GLU A 11 6.38 -9.32 10.72
CA GLU A 11 7.19 -9.99 9.70
C GLU A 11 7.31 -9.15 8.42
N ALA A 12 6.22 -8.52 7.98
CA ALA A 12 6.24 -7.65 6.80
C ALA A 12 7.14 -6.44 7.00
N VAL A 13 7.07 -5.80 8.17
CA VAL A 13 7.91 -4.68 8.56
C VAL A 13 9.39 -5.10 8.60
N LYS A 14 9.68 -6.27 9.18
CA LYS A 14 11.04 -6.82 9.21
C LYS A 14 11.58 -7.02 7.80
N ALA A 15 10.83 -7.71 6.93
CA ALA A 15 11.21 -7.94 5.54
C ALA A 15 11.44 -6.62 4.79
N ALA A 16 10.58 -5.61 4.98
CA ALA A 16 10.73 -4.30 4.37
C ALA A 16 12.04 -3.60 4.81
N ARG A 17 12.38 -3.68 6.09
CA ARG A 17 13.62 -3.12 6.65
C ARG A 17 14.88 -3.85 6.18
N GLU A 18 14.79 -5.16 5.97
CA GLU A 18 15.87 -5.99 5.43
C GLU A 18 16.05 -5.80 3.91
N GLY A 19 15.17 -5.03 3.25
CA GLY A 19 15.20 -4.80 1.80
C GLY A 19 14.50 -5.88 0.98
N ASP A 20 13.92 -6.89 1.62
CA ASP A 20 13.09 -7.91 0.97
C ASP A 20 11.69 -7.36 0.67
N LYS A 21 11.64 -6.51 -0.35
CA LYS A 21 10.41 -5.86 -0.82
C LYS A 21 9.38 -6.87 -1.32
N VAL A 22 9.83 -7.98 -1.91
CA VAL A 22 8.94 -9.01 -2.48
C VAL A 22 8.15 -9.68 -1.35
N ARG A 23 8.84 -10.13 -0.30
CA ARG A 23 8.19 -10.75 0.86
C ARG A 23 7.32 -9.77 1.62
N ALA A 24 7.80 -8.55 1.85
CA ALA A 24 7.02 -7.52 2.51
C ALA A 24 5.70 -7.22 1.76
N ARG A 25 5.77 -7.08 0.43
CA ARG A 25 4.60 -6.87 -0.44
C ARG A 25 3.59 -8.01 -0.35
N ASP A 26 4.04 -9.27 -0.36
CA ASP A 26 3.14 -10.42 -0.26
C ASP A 26 2.40 -10.43 1.10
N LEU A 27 3.13 -10.24 2.20
CA LEU A 27 2.55 -10.19 3.54
C LEU A 27 1.56 -9.04 3.71
N LEU A 28 1.92 -7.82 3.27
CA LEU A 28 1.04 -6.66 3.32
C LEU A 28 -0.20 -6.83 2.43
N THR A 29 -0.06 -7.46 1.26
CA THR A 29 -1.20 -7.76 0.39
C THR A 29 -2.20 -8.70 1.08
N ARG A 30 -1.71 -9.72 1.79
CA ARG A 30 -2.56 -10.63 2.57
C ARG A 30 -3.25 -9.90 3.71
N LEU A 31 -2.53 -9.05 4.44
CA LEU A 31 -3.10 -8.22 5.50
C LEU A 31 -4.19 -7.29 4.99
N LEU A 32 -3.95 -6.61 3.87
CA LEU A 32 -4.93 -5.73 3.23
C LEU A 32 -6.15 -6.49 2.70
N ARG A 33 -6.03 -7.76 2.31
CA ARG A 33 -7.21 -8.57 1.94
C ARG A 33 -8.15 -8.80 3.11
N VAL A 34 -7.62 -8.91 4.33
CA VAL A 34 -8.40 -9.16 5.55
C VAL A 34 -8.87 -7.83 6.18
N THR A 35 -7.98 -6.84 6.28
CA THR A 35 -8.25 -5.56 6.93
C THR A 35 -7.75 -4.41 6.07
N LYS A 36 -8.64 -3.91 5.19
CA LYS A 36 -8.35 -2.79 4.28
C LYS A 36 -8.28 -1.43 4.98
N ASN A 37 -8.91 -1.31 6.16
CA ASN A 37 -9.07 -0.03 6.86
C ASN A 37 -7.93 0.25 7.85
N ASN A 38 -6.78 -0.41 7.71
CA ASN A 38 -5.62 -0.11 8.54
C ASN A 38 -4.64 0.80 7.77
N PRO A 39 -4.49 2.08 8.18
CA PRO A 39 -3.58 3.01 7.52
C PRO A 39 -2.11 2.54 7.56
N GLU A 40 -1.66 1.85 8.60
CA GLU A 40 -0.27 1.40 8.70
C GLU A 40 0.11 0.43 7.57
N TYR A 41 -0.81 -0.44 7.16
CA TYR A 41 -0.54 -1.40 6.08
C TYR A 41 -0.31 -0.68 4.75
N TRP A 42 -1.09 0.36 4.46
CA TRP A 42 -0.91 1.19 3.28
C TRP A 42 0.38 2.01 3.33
N LEU A 43 0.75 2.50 4.52
CA LEU A 43 2.00 3.22 4.72
C LEU A 43 3.20 2.32 4.37
N TRP A 44 3.26 1.12 4.96
CA TRP A 44 4.35 0.18 4.68
C TRP A 44 4.34 -0.33 3.24
N MET A 45 3.15 -0.52 2.65
CA MET A 45 3.01 -0.92 1.25
C MET A 45 3.63 0.12 0.31
N SER A 46 3.43 1.42 0.58
CA SER A 46 4.01 2.51 -0.22
C SER A 46 5.54 2.49 -0.29
N GLY A 47 6.22 1.90 0.70
CA GLY A 47 7.67 1.79 0.73
C GLY A 47 8.26 0.58 -0.01
N VAL A 48 7.42 -0.44 -0.31
CA VAL A 48 7.88 -1.72 -0.87
C VAL A 48 7.41 -1.98 -2.29
N VAL A 49 6.43 -1.20 -2.78
CA VAL A 49 6.03 -1.20 -4.19
C VAL A 49 7.14 -0.65 -5.09
N GLU A 50 7.13 -1.07 -6.35
CA GLU A 50 8.23 -0.80 -7.29
C GLU A 50 7.95 0.41 -8.16
N THR A 51 6.67 0.68 -8.45
CA THR A 51 6.28 1.75 -9.36
C THR A 51 5.79 2.98 -8.61
N ARG A 52 6.06 4.16 -9.19
CA ARG A 52 5.53 5.44 -8.68
C ARG A 52 4.00 5.43 -8.61
N GLN A 53 3.33 4.82 -9.58
CA GLN A 53 1.86 4.74 -9.61
C GLN A 53 1.31 3.92 -8.43
N GLU A 54 1.90 2.78 -8.12
CA GLU A 54 1.51 1.97 -6.95
C GLU A 54 1.80 2.70 -5.64
N GLN A 55 2.93 3.41 -5.56
CA GLN A 55 3.28 4.19 -4.38
C GLN A 55 2.25 5.29 -4.13
N LEU A 56 1.87 6.03 -5.17
CA LEU A 56 0.81 7.04 -5.10
C LEU A 56 -0.52 6.43 -4.68
N PHE A 57 -0.91 5.32 -5.27
CA PHE A 57 -2.13 4.61 -4.89
C PHE A 57 -2.14 4.26 -3.38
N CYS A 58 -1.03 3.76 -2.85
CA CYS A 58 -0.92 3.43 -1.43
C CYS A 58 -1.06 4.66 -0.53
N LEU A 59 -0.38 5.77 -0.87
CA LEU A 59 -0.47 7.01 -0.10
C LEU A 59 -1.85 7.67 -0.16
N GLN A 60 -2.54 7.55 -1.30
CA GLN A 60 -3.91 8.01 -1.45
C GLN A 60 -4.87 7.23 -0.56
N ASN A 61 -4.81 5.89 -0.57
CA ASN A 61 -5.63 5.06 0.32
C ASN A 61 -5.33 5.35 1.80
N LEU A 62 -4.06 5.54 2.14
CA LEU A 62 -3.65 5.95 3.49
C LEU A 62 -4.33 7.24 3.92
N LEU A 63 -4.33 8.29 3.08
CA LEU A 63 -4.96 9.56 3.42
C LEU A 63 -6.48 9.54 3.40
N GLN A 64 -7.10 8.60 2.69
CA GLN A 64 -8.54 8.38 2.82
C GLN A 64 -8.90 7.84 4.21
N LEU A 65 -8.03 7.00 4.78
CA LEU A 65 -8.23 6.43 6.12
C LEU A 65 -7.79 7.39 7.24
N ASP A 66 -6.66 8.07 7.04
CA ASP A 66 -6.09 9.04 7.95
C ASP A 66 -5.65 10.31 7.20
N PRO A 67 -6.58 11.25 6.96
CA PRO A 67 -6.27 12.49 6.23
C PRO A 67 -5.22 13.38 6.92
N LYS A 68 -5.00 13.17 8.22
CA LYS A 68 -4.04 13.93 9.03
C LYS A 68 -2.65 13.31 8.99
N ASN A 69 -2.45 12.20 8.26
CA ASN A 69 -1.17 11.53 8.19
C ASN A 69 -0.11 12.39 7.49
N GLU A 70 0.75 13.01 8.29
CA GLU A 70 1.80 13.88 7.77
C GLU A 70 2.79 13.12 6.88
N ILE A 71 3.07 11.85 7.18
CA ILE A 71 4.01 11.04 6.41
C ILE A 71 3.49 10.85 4.99
N ALA A 72 2.22 10.53 4.84
CA ALA A 72 1.58 10.36 3.54
C ALA A 72 1.51 11.67 2.75
N ARG A 73 1.18 12.79 3.40
CA ARG A 73 1.19 14.11 2.77
C ARG A 73 2.58 14.48 2.27
N ARG A 74 3.61 14.28 3.09
CA ARG A 74 5.02 14.51 2.71
C ARG A 74 5.41 13.59 1.55
N GLY A 75 5.01 12.32 1.57
CA GLY A 75 5.26 11.37 0.50
C GLY A 75 4.70 11.82 -0.86
N MET A 76 3.47 12.35 -0.89
CA MET A 76 2.92 12.92 -2.13
C MET A 76 3.67 14.15 -2.60
N ILE A 77 3.99 15.08 -1.69
CA ILE A 77 4.76 16.29 -2.03
C ILE A 77 6.13 15.91 -2.63
N MET A 78 6.83 14.94 -2.04
CA MET A 78 8.12 14.44 -2.55
C MET A 78 7.99 13.83 -3.95
N MET A 79 6.85 13.23 -4.26
CA MET A 79 6.54 12.73 -5.59
C MET A 79 6.04 13.81 -6.55
N GLY A 80 5.97 15.08 -6.14
CA GLY A 80 5.45 16.18 -6.96
C GLY A 80 3.93 16.19 -7.11
N GLU A 81 3.21 15.41 -6.31
CA GLU A 81 1.75 15.41 -6.26
C GLU A 81 1.27 16.32 -5.13
N THR A 82 0.23 17.12 -5.38
CA THR A 82 -0.44 17.82 -4.29
C THR A 82 -1.23 16.81 -3.47
N PRO A 83 -1.24 16.90 -2.12
CA PRO A 83 -2.10 16.06 -1.31
C PRO A 83 -3.55 16.35 -1.67
N ALA A 84 -4.10 15.53 -2.55
CA ALA A 84 -5.37 15.81 -3.19
C ALA A 84 -6.48 15.75 -2.14
N GLU A 85 -7.07 16.90 -1.84
CA GLU A 85 -8.34 17.02 -1.09
C GLU A 85 -9.51 16.35 -1.84
N ASN A 86 -9.31 15.83 -3.06
CA ASN A 86 -10.34 15.18 -3.89
C ASN A 86 -9.78 14.03 -4.76
N VAL A 87 -9.29 12.94 -4.15
CA VAL A 87 -8.91 11.73 -4.91
C VAL A 87 -10.16 10.90 -5.22
N VAL A 88 -10.66 11.04 -6.44
CA VAL A 88 -11.64 10.11 -7.03
C VAL A 88 -10.98 8.72 -7.13
N PRO A 89 -11.63 7.62 -6.71
CA PRO A 89 -10.98 6.31 -6.61
C PRO A 89 -10.53 5.85 -8.00
N VAL A 90 -9.22 5.68 -8.19
CA VAL A 90 -8.71 4.92 -9.34
C VAL A 90 -9.20 3.48 -9.14
N PRO A 91 -10.06 2.96 -10.04
CA PRO A 91 -10.53 1.59 -9.94
C PRO A 91 -9.30 0.67 -10.00
N PRO A 92 -9.28 -0.44 -9.23
CA PRO A 92 -8.14 -1.36 -9.28
C PRO A 92 -7.93 -1.80 -10.73
N HIS A 93 -6.77 -1.46 -11.30
CA HIS A 93 -6.32 -2.04 -12.56
C HIS A 93 -6.19 -3.54 -12.34
N ARG A 94 -7.22 -4.30 -12.72
CA ARG A 94 -7.14 -5.74 -12.89
C ARG A 94 -6.05 -5.97 -13.96
N PRO A 95 -4.91 -6.62 -13.64
CA PRO A 95 -3.98 -7.01 -14.68
C PRO A 95 -4.73 -7.96 -15.63
N LYS A 96 -4.84 -7.58 -16.91
CA LYS A 96 -5.35 -8.46 -17.95
C LYS A 96 -4.26 -9.50 -18.26
N ASN A 97 -4.16 -10.52 -17.42
CA ASN A 97 -3.36 -11.70 -17.77
C ASN A 97 -4.21 -12.61 -18.66
N GLY A 98 -3.82 -12.66 -19.93
CA GLY A 98 -3.80 -13.83 -20.81
C GLY A 98 -5.08 -14.64 -20.99
N ASN A 99 -5.67 -14.54 -22.19
CA ASN A 99 -6.29 -15.72 -22.79
C ASN A 99 -5.56 -16.00 -24.10
N LEU A 100 -4.72 -17.05 -24.09
CA LEU A 100 -4.39 -17.80 -25.28
C LEU A 100 -5.63 -18.62 -25.69
N ILE A 101 -5.61 -19.05 -26.96
CA ILE A 101 -6.39 -20.12 -27.61
C ILE A 101 -7.64 -19.64 -28.38
N SER A 102 -7.46 -19.38 -29.67
CA SER A 102 -8.05 -20.15 -30.79
C SER A 102 -7.26 -19.93 -32.06
#